data_AF-A0A353MDP0-F1
#
_entry.id   AF-A0A353MDP0-F1
#
_cell.length_a   1.000
_cell.length_b   1.000
_cell.length_c   1.000
_cell.angle_alpha   90.00
_cell.angle_beta   90.00
_cell.angle_gamma   90.00
#
_symmetry.space_group_name_H-M   'P 1'
#
loop_
_entity.id
_entity.type
_entity.pdbx_description
1 polymer ?
#
loop_
_entity_poly.entity_id
_entity_poly.type
_entity_poly.pdbx_seq_one_letter_code
_entity_poly.pdbx_strand_id
1 'polypeptide(L)' 'MSDDGVGVRVVQQLQQEFLFSANVELVDGGTLGLDLLPLLEGRSHLIMIDAVETGKGPGTCVRLTGEELPIALET' A
#
# COMPACT_ATOMS: atom_id res chain seq x y z
N MET A 1 -14.03 7.86 -9.11
CA MET A 1 -12.72 7.45 -8.54
C MET A 1 -11.75 8.58 -8.83
N SER A 2 -11.38 9.32 -7.79
CA SER A 2 -10.51 10.51 -7.86
C SER A 2 -9.19 10.17 -7.16
N ASP A 3 -8.98 10.68 -5.94
CA ASP A 3 -7.72 10.51 -5.22
C ASP A 3 -7.52 9.09 -4.66
N ASP A 4 -8.61 8.34 -4.49
CA ASP A 4 -8.63 6.95 -4.03
C ASP A 4 -7.82 5.99 -4.94
N GLY A 5 -7.64 6.34 -6.21
CA GLY A 5 -6.86 5.56 -7.16
C GLY A 5 -5.35 5.75 -7.05
N VAL A 6 -4.85 6.61 -6.16
CA VAL A 6 -3.43 7.01 -6.12
C VAL A 6 -2.49 5.81 -5.89
N GLY A 7 -2.86 4.85 -5.04
CA GLY A 7 -2.04 3.66 -4.77
C GLY A 7 -1.74 2.85 -6.02
N VAL A 8 -2.78 2.54 -6.80
CA VAL A 8 -2.67 1.82 -8.07
C VAL A 8 -1.81 2.59 -9.07
N ARG A 9 -1.99 3.91 -9.17
CA ARG A 9 -1.20 4.76 -10.07
C ARG A 9 0.28 4.76 -9.71
N VAL A 10 0.61 4.78 -8.42
CA VAL A 10 2.00 4.69 -7.95
C VAL A 10 2.61 3.35 -8.31
N VAL A 11 1.92 2.23 -8.04
CA VAL A 11 2.42 0.89 -8.40
C VAL A 11 2.67 0.76 -9.90
N GLN A 12 1.74 1.21 -10.72
CA GLN A 12 1.88 1.21 -12.18
C GLN A 12 3.11 2.02 -12.64
N GLN A 13 3.34 3.19 -12.05
CA GLN A 13 4.49 4.02 -12.38
C GLN A 13 5.81 3.37 -11.93
N LEU A 14 5.85 2.79 -10.73
CA LEU A 14 7.03 2.06 -10.24
C LEU A 14 7.40 0.89 -11.15
N GLN A 15 6.41 0.12 -11.61
CA GLN A 15 6.63 -0.98 -12.56
C GLN A 15 7.17 -0.52 -13.92
N GLN A 16 6.84 0.70 -14.35
CA GLN A 16 7.25 1.25 -15.64
C GLN A 16 8.62 1.92 -15.60
N GLU A 17 8.92 2.65 -14.52
CA GLU A 17 10.09 3.54 -14.46
C GLU A 17 11.28 2.92 -13.73
N PHE A 18 11.09 1.85 -12.96
CA PHE A 18 12.14 1.28 -12.11
C PHE A 18 12.32 -0.22 -12.33
N LEU A 19 13.57 -0.66 -12.21
CA LEU A 19 13.92 -2.07 -12.13
C LEU A 19 14.16 -2.45 -10.68
N PHE A 20 13.42 -3.43 -10.21
CA PHE A 20 13.52 -3.95 -8.86
C PHE A 20 14.36 -5.23 -8.83
N SER A 21 14.99 -5.48 -7.68
CA SER A 21 15.67 -6.75 -7.42
C SER A 21 14.65 -7.89 -7.33
N ALA A 22 15.08 -9.11 -7.61
CA ALA A 22 14.19 -10.29 -7.66
C ALA A 22 13.46 -10.59 -6.34
N ASN A 23 13.91 -10.01 -5.21
CA ASN A 23 13.28 -10.15 -3.90
C ASN A 23 12.22 -9.07 -3.60
N VAL A 24 11.88 -8.22 -4.57
CA VAL A 24 10.84 -7.20 -4.46
C VAL A 24 9.77 -7.48 -5.50
N GLU A 25 8.53 -7.60 -5.03
CA GLU A 25 7.36 -7.83 -5.86
C GLU A 25 6.42 -6.64 -5.75
N LEU A 26 5.95 -6.15 -6.91
CA LEU A 26 4.96 -5.09 -6.99
C LEU A 26 3.62 -5.71 -7.33
N VAL A 27 2.64 -5.51 -6.45
CA VAL A 27 1.30 -6.07 -6.55
C VAL A 27 0.28 -4.92 -6.59
N ASP A 28 -0.67 -5.00 -7.51
CA ASP A 28 -1.90 -4.20 -7.43
C ASP A 28 -2.86 -4.89 -6.44
N GLY A 29 -2.92 -4.35 -5.22
CA GLY A 29 -3.74 -4.90 -4.16
C GLY A 29 -5.22 -4.56 -4.25
N GLY A 30 -5.60 -3.61 -5.11
CA GLY A 30 -6.97 -3.11 -5.27
C GLY A 30 -7.74 -3.02 -3.96
N THR A 31 -8.91 -3.67 -3.91
CA THR A 31 -9.77 -3.77 -2.72
C THR A 31 -9.74 -5.17 -2.08
N LEU A 32 -8.65 -5.93 -2.25
CA LEU A 32 -8.57 -7.36 -1.91
C LEU A 32 -8.62 -7.64 -0.39
N GLY A 33 -8.30 -6.67 0.47
CA GLY A 33 -8.42 -6.84 1.92
C GLY A 33 -7.68 -8.08 2.45
N LEU A 34 -8.41 -9.02 3.06
CA LEU A 34 -7.85 -10.26 3.60
C LEU A 34 -7.35 -11.24 2.52
N ASP A 35 -7.80 -11.10 1.27
CA ASP A 35 -7.32 -11.94 0.17
C ASP A 35 -5.85 -11.65 -0.18
N LEU A 36 -5.25 -10.60 0.39
CA LEU A 36 -3.82 -10.32 0.31
C LEU A 36 -2.97 -11.22 1.21
N LEU A 37 -3.54 -11.86 2.25
CA LEU A 37 -2.76 -12.62 3.23
C LEU A 37 -1.84 -13.71 2.61
N PRO A 38 -2.27 -14.48 1.60
CA PRO A 38 -1.39 -15.43 0.91
C PRO A 38 -0.21 -14.73 0.20
N LEU A 39 -0.41 -13.51 -0.27
CA LEU A 39 0.63 -12.66 -0.86
C LEU A 39 1.50 -11.97 0.21
N LEU A 40 1.33 -12.25 1.50
CA LEU A 40 2.22 -11.77 2.55
C LEU A 40 3.08 -12.90 3.11
N GLU A 41 2.67 -14.15 2.91
CA GLU A 41 3.38 -15.31 3.41
C GLU A 41 4.85 -15.34 2.92
N GLY A 42 5.78 -15.60 3.85
CA GLY A 42 7.22 -15.67 3.58
C GLY A 42 7.91 -14.33 3.30
N ARG A 43 7.19 -13.20 3.28
CA ARG A 43 7.78 -11.87 3.06
C ARG A 43 8.22 -11.26 4.39
N SER A 44 9.41 -10.65 4.40
CA SER A 44 9.96 -10.02 5.60
C SER A 44 9.50 -8.57 5.80
N HIS A 45 9.04 -7.92 4.72
CA HIS A 45 8.63 -6.52 4.71
C HIS A 45 7.42 -6.33 3.79
N LEU A 46 6.52 -5.45 4.18
CA LEU A 46 5.36 -5.00 3.41
C LEU A 46 5.37 -3.47 3.33
N ILE A 47 5.18 -2.94 2.12
CA ILE A 47 4.93 -1.52 1.89
C ILE A 47 3.56 -1.40 1.22
N MET A 48 2.63 -0.74 1.90
CA MET A 48 1.32 -0.39 1.33
C MET A 48 1.30 1.07 0.93
N ILE A 49 0.69 1.37 -0.21
CA ILE A 49 0.53 2.71 -0.75
C ILE A 49 -0.96 2.90 -1.01
N ASP A 50 -1.58 3.80 -0.26
CA ASP A 50 -3.02 4.01 -0.31
C ASP A 50 -3.38 5.47 -0.03
N ALA A 51 -4.54 5.91 -0.50
CA ALA A 51 -5.13 7.18 -0.11
C ALA A 51 -5.76 7.03 1.27
N VAL A 52 -5.29 7.79 2.25
CA VAL A 52 -5.79 7.72 3.63
C VAL A 52 -6.22 9.09 4.13
N GLU A 53 -7.34 9.12 4.85
CA GLU A 53 -7.76 10.30 5.60
C GLU A 53 -6.89 10.43 6.86
N THR A 54 -6.22 11.57 6.99
CA THR A 54 -5.26 11.80 8.10
C THR A 54 -5.55 13.10 8.83
N GLY A 55 -6.56 13.87 8.42
CA GLY A 55 -6.85 15.21 8.91
C GLY A 55 -5.81 16.26 8.51
N LYS A 56 -4.79 15.91 7.69
CA LYS A 56 -3.79 16.83 7.15
C LYS A 56 -4.26 17.45 5.84
N GLY A 57 -3.52 18.44 5.33
CA GLY A 57 -3.83 19.07 4.05
C GLY A 57 -3.80 18.07 2.88
N PRO A 58 -4.65 18.25 1.83
CA PRO A 58 -4.69 17.35 0.67
C PRO A 58 -3.33 17.15 0.02
N GLY A 59 -3.02 15.90 -0.38
CA GLY A 59 -1.75 15.53 -1.02
C GLY A 59 -0.56 15.42 -0.07
N THR A 60 -0.76 15.55 1.25
CA THR A 60 0.30 15.32 2.23
C THR A 60 0.70 13.84 2.26
N CYS A 61 1.95 13.53 1.90
CA CYS A 61 2.50 12.19 2.08
C CYS A 61 2.77 11.93 3.57
N VAL A 62 2.21 10.84 4.10
CA VAL A 62 2.48 10.34 5.45
C VAL A 62 3.09 8.95 5.39
N ARG A 63 3.90 8.61 6.39
CA ARG A 63 4.37 7.24 6.61
C ARG A 63 3.83 6.77 7.95
N LEU A 64 3.14 5.64 7.94
CA LEU A 64 2.63 4.97 9.12
C LEU A 64 3.36 3.64 9.28
N THR A 65 3.75 3.30 10.50
CA THR A 65 4.48 2.08 10.83
C THR A 65 3.99 1.48 12.14
N GLY A 66 3.92 0.15 12.20
CA GLY A 66 3.60 -0.57 13.44
C GLY A 66 2.30 -0.11 14.08
N GLU A 67 2.40 0.40 15.31
CA GLU A 67 1.27 0.86 16.13
C GLU A 67 0.58 2.13 15.59
N GLU A 68 1.16 2.82 14.61
CA GLU A 68 0.55 3.98 13.96
C GLU A 68 -0.55 3.58 12.97
N LEU A 69 -0.65 2.30 12.60
CA LEU A 69 -1.68 1.80 11.70
C LEU A 69 -3.00 1.60 12.46
N PRO A 70 -4.12 2.16 11.99
CA PRO A 70 -5.41 1.94 12.60
C PRO A 70 -5.81 0.47 12.49
N ILE A 71 -6.20 -0.12 13.62
CA ILE A 71 -6.67 -1.51 13.68
C ILE A 71 -8.14 -1.54 13.24
N ALA A 72 -8.42 -2.10 12.06
CA ALA A 72 -9.78 -2.20 11.53
C ALA A 72 -10.57 -3.39 12.11
N LEU A 73 -9.89 -4.36 12.72
CA LEU A 73 -10.49 -5.57 13.31
C LEU A 73 -10.15 -5.62 14.80
N GLU A 74 -10.99 -4.99 15.63
CA GLU A 74 -10.98 -5.24 17.07
C GLU A 74 -11.81 -6.51 17.35
N THR A 75 -11.27 -7.42 18.17
CA THR A 75 -11.96 -8.65 18.59
C THR A 75 -12.57 -8.49 19.98
#